data_AF-A0A7W7M715-F1
#
_entry.id   AF-A0A7W7M715-F1
#
_cell.length_a   1.000
_cell.length_b   1.000
_cell.length_c   1.000
_cell.angle_alpha   90.00
_cell.angle_beta   90.00
_cell.angle_gamma   90.00
#
_symmetry.space_group_name_H-M   'P 1'
#
loop_
_entity.id
_entity.type
_entity.pdbx_description
1 polymer ?
#
loop_
_entity_poly.entity_id
_entity_poly.type
_entity_poly.pdbx_seq_one_letter_code
_entity_poly.pdbx_strand_id
1 'polypeptide(L)' 'MTDETTGDNARLTAFLDDAYRAEERMSSGDLQRRAIAEDLPAALLTRIDALPEGEYLQDEADEALRTL' A
#
# COMPACT_ATOMS: atom_id res chain seq x y z
N MET A 1 6.24 21.18 0.52
CA MET A 1 6.30 19.82 1.10
C MET A 1 4.93 19.14 1.14
N THR A 2 3.81 19.85 0.97
CA THR A 2 2.45 19.26 0.95
C THR A 2 2.10 18.51 -0.34
N ASP A 3 2.64 18.92 -1.49
CA ASP A 3 2.35 18.27 -2.78
C ASP A 3 2.88 16.83 -2.89
N GLU A 4 4.04 16.53 -2.29
CA GLU A 4 4.66 15.20 -2.36
C GLU A 4 3.83 14.15 -1.61
N THR A 5 3.38 14.47 -0.39
CA THR A 5 2.51 13.58 0.41
C THR A 5 1.14 13.37 -0.25
N THR A 6 0.57 14.39 -0.88
CA THR A 6 -0.68 14.24 -1.64
C THR A 6 -0.48 13.34 -2.86
N GLY A 7 0.65 13.47 -3.57
CA GLY A 7 1.01 12.60 -4.69
C GLY A 7 1.22 11.14 -4.27
N ASP A 8 1.91 10.92 -3.15
CA ASP A 8 2.16 9.59 -2.59
C ASP A 8 0.87 8.90 -2.15
N ASN A 9 -0.05 9.63 -1.52
CA ASN A 9 -1.35 9.09 -1.13
C ASN A 9 -2.19 8.68 -2.35
N ALA A 10 -2.21 9.51 -3.40
CA ALA A 10 -2.92 9.16 -4.65
C ALA A 10 -2.31 7.92 -5.32
N ARG A 11 -0.98 7.80 -5.31
CA ARG A 11 -0.26 6.65 -5.87
C ARG A 11 -0.52 5.39 -5.06
N LEU A 12 -0.59 5.51 -3.73
CA LEU A 12 -0.93 4.40 -2.84
C LEU A 12 -2.36 3.91 -3.09
N THR A 13 -3.34 4.81 -3.19
CA THR A 13 -4.72 4.43 -3.50
C THR A 13 -4.81 3.70 -4.84
N ALA A 14 -4.16 4.21 -5.89
CA ALA A 14 -4.15 3.57 -7.20
C ALA A 14 -3.49 2.18 -7.16
N PHE A 15 -2.41 2.02 -6.38
CA PHE A 15 -1.78 0.72 -6.15
C PHE A 15 -2.72 -0.27 -5.46
N LEU A 16 -3.41 0.15 -4.40
CA LEU A 16 -4.34 -0.72 -3.67
C LEU A 16 -5.54 -1.13 -4.55
N ASP A 17 -6.10 -0.20 -5.32
CA ASP A 17 -7.19 -0.51 -6.27
C ASP A 17 -6.79 -1.59 -7.29
N ASP A 18 -5.55 -1.56 -7.80
CA ASP A 18 -5.09 -2.57 -8.75
C ASP A 18 -4.72 -3.89 -8.05
N ALA A 19 -4.02 -3.82 -6.92
CA ALA A 19 -3.59 -4.98 -6.15
C ALA A 19 -4.77 -5.86 -5.68
N TYR A 20 -5.91 -5.24 -5.35
CA TYR A 20 -7.13 -5.90 -4.88
C TYR A 20 -8.18 -6.15 -5.97
N ARG A 21 -7.91 -5.82 -7.25
CA ARG A 21 -8.92 -5.96 -8.33
C ARG A 21 -9.49 -7.38 -8.45
N ALA A 22 -8.70 -8.41 -8.16
CA ALA A 22 -9.10 -9.81 -8.27
C ALA A 22 -9.02 -10.59 -6.95
N GLU A 23 -8.55 -9.95 -5.87
CA GLU A 23 -8.29 -10.60 -4.59
C GLU A 23 -8.98 -9.81 -3.48
N GLU A 24 -9.82 -10.45 -2.68
CA GLU A 24 -10.54 -9.76 -1.60
C GLU A 24 -9.63 -9.49 -0.39
N ARG A 25 -8.65 -10.36 -0.15
CA ARG A 25 -7.68 -10.26 0.95
C ARG A 25 -6.26 -10.49 0.47
N MET A 26 -5.32 -9.76 1.06
CA MET A 26 -3.88 -9.94 0.82
C MET A 26 -3.10 -9.88 2.12
N SER A 27 -2.01 -10.66 2.21
CA SER A 27 -1.07 -10.51 3.31
C SER A 27 -0.21 -9.26 3.15
N SER A 28 0.33 -8.73 4.25
CA SER A 28 1.32 -7.64 4.19
C SER A 28 2.54 -8.01 3.34
N GLY A 29 2.96 -9.29 3.36
CA GLY A 29 4.03 -9.80 2.50
C GLY A 29 3.67 -9.88 1.00
N ASP A 30 2.39 -10.10 0.66
CA ASP A 30 1.92 -10.00 -0.74
C ASP A 30 1.88 -8.55 -1.21
N LEU A 31 1.40 -7.64 -0.36
CA LEU A 31 1.38 -6.20 -0.65
C LEU A 31 2.79 -5.68 -0.88
N GLN A 32 3.75 -6.04 -0.04
CA GLN A 32 5.15 -5.64 -0.18
C GLN A 32 5.75 -6.16 -1.50
N ARG A 33 5.50 -7.43 -1.86
CA ARG A 33 5.98 -7.99 -3.13
C ARG A 33 5.36 -7.30 -4.35
N ARG A 34 4.06 -7.04 -4.35
CA ARG A 34 3.40 -6.30 -5.45
C ARG A 34 3.90 -4.87 -5.54
N ALA A 35 4.07 -4.18 -4.41
CA ALA A 35 4.59 -2.82 -4.37
C ALA A 35 6.00 -2.71 -4.98
N ILE A 36 6.86 -3.69 -4.71
CA ILE A 36 8.20 -3.79 -5.34
C ILE A 36 8.07 -4.06 -6.84
N ALA A 37 7.18 -4.96 -7.25
CA ALA A 37 6.96 -5.27 -8.66
C ALA A 37 6.43 -4.08 -9.49
N GLU A 38 5.64 -3.21 -8.85
CA GLU A 38 5.11 -1.96 -9.39
C GLU A 38 6.09 -0.77 -9.31
N ASP A 39 7.31 -0.99 -8.80
CA ASP A 39 8.36 0.03 -8.63
C ASP A 39 7.84 1.28 -7.88
N LEU A 40 7.14 1.05 -6.76
CA LEU A 40 6.65 2.16 -5.95
C LEU A 40 7.82 2.99 -5.38
N PRO A 41 7.62 4.31 -5.15
CA PRO A 41 8.58 5.16 -4.47
C PRO A 41 9.07 4.56 -3.14
N ALA A 42 10.35 4.76 -2.82
CA ALA A 42 10.98 4.20 -1.62
C ALA A 42 10.26 4.57 -0.31
N ALA A 43 9.67 5.77 -0.23
CA ALA A 43 8.87 6.19 0.91
C ALA A 43 7.63 5.31 1.11
N LEU A 44 6.92 4.97 0.02
CA LEU A 44 5.77 4.07 0.05
C LEU A 44 6.19 2.63 0.34
N LEU A 45 7.29 2.16 -0.25
CA LEU A 45 7.83 0.81 0.05
C LEU A 45 8.17 0.65 1.53
N THR A 46 8.79 1.67 2.15
CA THR A 46 9.12 1.66 3.58
C THR A 46 7.86 1.63 4.44
N ARG A 47 6.81 2.36 4.03
CA ARG A 47 5.53 2.39 4.73
C ARG A 47 4.79 1.05 4.64
N ILE A 48 4.78 0.41 3.46
CA ILE A 48 4.17 -0.91 3.27
C ILE A 48 4.96 -1.98 4.05
N ASP A 49 6.28 -1.90 4.09
CA ASP A 49 7.15 -2.78 4.90
C ASP A 49 6.85 -2.70 6.40
N ALA A 50 6.39 -1.53 6.86
CA ALA A 50 6.05 -1.28 8.26
C ALA A 50 4.64 -1.81 8.66
N LEU A 51 3.87 -2.36 7.71
CA LEU A 51 2.60 -2.99 8.05
C LEU A 51 2.83 -4.18 8.99
N PRO A 52 2.02 -4.31 10.06
CA PRO A 52 2.02 -5.51 10.87
C PRO A 52 1.80 -6.78 10.04
N GLU A 53 2.30 -7.92 10.52
CA GLU A 53 1.99 -9.20 9.91
C GLU A 53 0.49 -9.49 10.02
N GLY A 54 -0.15 -9.81 8.90
CA GLY A 54 -1.57 -10.07 8.85
C GLY A 54 -2.13 -10.07 7.44
N GLU A 55 -3.42 -10.41 7.33
CA GLU A 55 -4.19 -10.31 6.10
C GLU A 55 -5.14 -9.12 6.18
N TYR A 56 -5.17 -8.32 5.12
CA TYR A 56 -5.90 -7.07 5.05
C TYR A 56 -6.91 -7.11 3.90
N LEU A 57 -8.12 -6.63 4.15
CA LEU A 57 -8.97 -6.10 3.08
C LEU A 57 -8.38 -4.81 2.52
N GLN A 58 -8.83 -4.38 1.32
CA GLN A 58 -8.36 -3.15 0.71
C GLN A 58 -8.54 -1.93 1.63
N ASP A 59 -9.75 -1.74 2.19
CA ASP A 59 -10.04 -0.62 3.09
C ASP A 59 -9.24 -0.70 4.41
N GLU A 60 -8.99 -1.91 4.91
CA GLU A 60 -8.18 -2.13 6.11
C GLU A 60 -6.70 -1.77 5.85
N ALA A 61 -6.17 -2.11 4.67
CA ALA A 61 -4.82 -1.76 4.26
C ALA A 61 -4.66 -0.25 4.04
N ASP A 62 -5.62 0.40 3.36
CA ASP A 62 -5.59 1.85 3.13
C ASP A 62 -5.61 2.62 4.45
N GLU A 63 -6.49 2.25 5.38
CA GLU A 63 -6.55 2.85 6.72
C GLU A 63 -5.25 2.62 7.49
N ALA A 64 -4.76 1.37 7.55
CA ALA A 64 -3.52 1.05 8.25
C ALA A 64 -2.34 1.88 7.73
N LEU A 65 -2.18 1.99 6.42
CA LEU A 65 -1.09 2.74 5.80
C LEU A 65 -1.20 4.25 6.02
N ARG A 66 -2.41 4.81 6.18
CA ARG A 66 -2.59 6.24 6.49
C ARG A 66 -2.25 6.58 7.94
N THR A 67 -2.27 5.59 8.83
CA THR A 67 -1.98 5.77 10.25
C THR A 67 -0.49 5.64 10.61
N LEU A 68 0.34 5.22 9.65
CA LEU A 68 1.80 5.09 9.76
C LEU A 68 2.55 6.35 9.29
#